data_AF-A0A804R9U1-F1
#
_entry.id   AF-A0A804R9U1-F1
#
_cell.length_a   1.000
_cell.length_b   1.000
_cell.length_c   1.000
_cell.angle_alpha   90.00
_cell.angle_beta   90.00
_cell.angle_gamma   90.00
#
_symmetry.space_group_name_H-M   'P 1'
#
loop_
_entity.id
_entity.type
_entity.pdbx_description
1 polymer ?
#
loop_
_entity_poly.entity_id
_entity_poly.type
_entity_poly.pdbx_seq_one_letter_code
_entity_poly.pdbx_strand_id
1 'polypeptide(L)'
;MRAVVVDWLVVLAEEFELHAETLHLAVSYVDRFLTMNVVARDKLQLLAVTALLVAAKYEEIESAEMKVVKMEADLLKSLNFQIGGPTVTTFLRT
;
A
#
# COMPACT_ATOMS: atom_id res chain seq x y z
N MET A 1 16.02 0.49 4.84
CA MET A 1 15.17 1.32 3.95
C MET A 1 13.69 0.98 4.10
N ARG A 2 13.30 -0.31 4.17
CA ARG A 2 11.91 -0.71 4.49
C ARG A 2 11.31 0.02 5.70
N ALA A 3 12.03 0.05 6.83
CA ALA A 3 11.58 0.74 8.04
C ALA A 3 11.22 2.22 7.80
N VAL A 4 12.02 2.93 7.00
CA VAL A 4 11.76 4.36 6.66
C VAL A 4 10.51 4.51 5.79
N VAL A 5 10.28 3.59 4.86
CA VAL A 5 9.08 3.60 4.01
C VAL A 5 7.83 3.28 4.83
N VAL A 6 7.92 2.31 5.74
CA VAL A 6 6.81 1.93 6.62
C VAL A 6 6.50 3.04 7.62
N ASP A 7 7.51 3.65 8.23
CA ASP A 7 7.35 4.80 9.13
C ASP A 7 6.62 5.96 8.42
N TRP A 8 7.01 6.24 7.17
CA TRP A 8 6.32 7.23 6.36
C TRP A 8 4.88 6.86 6.01
N LEU A 9 4.61 5.58 5.72
CA LEU A 9 3.24 5.09 5.48
C LEU A 9 2.35 5.20 6.71
N VAL A 10 2.89 5.00 7.92
CA VAL A 10 2.15 5.18 9.18
C VAL A 10 1.69 6.63 9.30
N VAL A 11 2.60 7.59 9.12
CA VAL A 11 2.27 9.02 9.18
C VAL A 11 1.19 9.40 8.18
N LEU A 12 1.28 8.91 6.94
CA LEU A 12 0.25 9.16 5.92
C LEU A 12 -1.09 8.52 6.31
N ALA A 13 -1.10 7.28 6.79
CA ALA A 13 -2.32 6.61 7.19
C ALA A 13 -3.02 7.33 8.36
N GLU A 14 -2.25 7.87 9.31
CA GLU A 14 -2.78 8.70 10.39
C GLU A 14 -3.32 10.04 9.89
N GLU A 15 -2.63 10.71 8.97
CA GLU A 15 -3.06 12.00 8.40
C GLU A 15 -4.37 11.88 7.60
N PHE A 16 -4.58 10.75 6.94
CA PHE A 16 -5.81 10.44 6.19
C PHE A 16 -6.86 9.66 7.00
N GLU A 17 -6.64 9.46 8.30
CA GLU A 17 -7.54 8.72 9.20
C GLU A 17 -7.93 7.32 8.66
N LEU A 18 -7.00 6.63 8.00
CA LEU A 18 -7.23 5.33 7.37
C LEU A 18 -7.27 4.20 8.40
N HIS A 19 -8.02 3.13 8.08
CA HIS A 19 -8.05 1.95 8.92
C HIS A 19 -6.67 1.26 8.97
N ALA A 20 -6.38 0.61 10.10
CA ALA A 20 -5.16 -0.20 10.25
C ALA A 20 -5.07 -1.30 9.18
N GLU A 21 -6.21 -1.83 8.72
CA GLU A 21 -6.28 -2.82 7.64
C GLU A 21 -5.73 -2.27 6.32
N THR A 22 -6.09 -1.04 5.98
CA THR A 22 -5.58 -0.29 4.83
C THR A 22 -4.06 -0.15 4.90
N LEU A 23 -3.51 0.25 6.04
CA LEU A 23 -2.07 0.36 6.25
C LEU A 23 -1.36 -1.00 6.09
N HIS A 24 -1.90 -2.07 6.68
CA HIS A 24 -1.31 -3.40 6.58
C HIS A 24 -1.32 -3.95 5.15
N LEU A 25 -2.40 -3.72 4.40
CA LEU A 25 -2.46 -4.04 2.97
C LEU A 25 -1.43 -3.24 2.18
N ALA A 26 -1.31 -1.94 2.42
CA ALA A 26 -0.32 -1.09 1.75
C ALA A 26 1.11 -1.59 1.97
N VAL A 27 1.47 -1.94 3.21
CA VAL A 27 2.79 -2.51 3.54
C VAL A 27 3.01 -3.84 2.81
N SER A 28 2.00 -4.71 2.78
CA SER A 28 2.06 -5.99 2.05
C SER A 28 2.29 -5.78 0.55
N TYR A 29 1.60 -4.80 -0.07
CA TYR A 29 1.79 -4.48 -1.49
C TYR A 29 3.19 -3.96 -1.78
N VAL A 30 3.74 -3.08 -0.94
CA VAL A 30 5.12 -2.58 -1.08
C VAL A 30 6.12 -3.73 -1.00
N ASP A 31 6.02 -4.58 0.02
CA ASP A 31 6.95 -5.69 0.24
C ASP A 31 6.90 -6.69 -0.94
N ARG A 32 5.70 -7.05 -1.41
CA ARG A 32 5.50 -7.92 -2.57
C ARG A 32 6.03 -7.30 -3.86
N PHE A 33 5.77 -6.02 -4.09
CA PHE A 33 6.27 -5.32 -5.28
C PHE A 33 7.79 -5.30 -5.33
N LEU A 34 8.45 -4.99 -4.20
CA LEU A 34 9.90 -4.94 -4.08
C LEU A 34 10.57 -6.33 -4.15
N THR A 35 9.81 -7.41 -3.93
CA THR A 35 10.32 -8.77 -4.11
C THR A 35 10.51 -9.12 -5.59
N MET A 36 9.73 -8.51 -6.49
CA MET A 36 9.74 -8.79 -7.92
C MET A 36 10.41 -7.70 -8.76
N ASN A 37 10.52 -6.47 -8.22
CA ASN A 37 10.99 -5.31 -8.96
C ASN A 37 12.10 -4.56 -8.22
N VAL A 38 13.15 -4.18 -8.95
CA VAL A 38 14.19 -3.28 -8.45
C VAL A 38 13.76 -1.84 -8.66
N VAL A 39 13.55 -1.10 -7.56
CA VAL A 39 13.06 0.28 -7.58
C VAL A 39 14.15 1.23 -7.11
N ALA A 40 14.40 2.28 -7.88
CA ALA A 40 15.31 3.36 -7.47
C ALA A 40 14.78 4.06 -6.21
N ARG A 41 15.69 4.54 -5.35
CA ARG A 41 15.35 5.18 -4.07
C ARG A 41 14.33 6.31 -4.23
N ASP A 42 14.50 7.10 -5.28
CA ASP A 42 13.70 8.27 -5.63
C ASP A 42 12.24 7.91 -5.97
N LYS A 43 11.99 6.65 -6.36
CA LYS A 43 10.66 6.13 -6.69
C LYS A 43 10.02 5.34 -5.54
N LEU A 44 10.72 5.14 -4.41
CA LEU A 44 10.17 4.39 -3.27
C LEU A 44 8.99 5.11 -2.61
N GLN A 45 9.06 6.44 -2.49
CA GLN A 45 7.93 7.21 -1.97
C GLN A 45 6.72 7.12 -2.90
N LEU A 46 6.94 7.22 -4.22
CA LEU A 46 5.88 7.06 -5.20
C LEU A 46 5.23 5.66 -5.12
N LEU A 47 6.03 4.60 -4.98
CA LEU A 47 5.54 3.24 -4.75
C LEU A 47 4.66 3.16 -3.48
N ALA A 48 5.14 3.74 -2.38
CA ALA A 48 4.44 3.72 -1.11
C ALA A 48 3.08 4.44 -1.17
N VAL A 49 3.02 5.65 -1.72
CA VAL A 49 1.73 6.37 -1.92
C VAL A 49 0.79 5.57 -2.79
N THR A 50 1.32 4.97 -3.87
CA THR A 50 0.51 4.15 -4.78
C THR A 50 -0.05 2.92 -4.08
N ALA A 51 0.77 2.24 -3.28
CA ALA A 51 0.34 1.08 -2.50
C ALA A 51 -0.74 1.45 -1.49
N LEU A 52 -0.59 2.59 -0.79
CA LEU A 52 -1.58 3.09 0.16
C LEU A 52 -2.90 3.46 -0.53
N LEU A 53 -2.83 4.12 -1.68
CA LEU A 53 -4.00 4.45 -2.48
C LEU A 53 -4.75 3.20 -2.96
N VAL A 54 -4.04 2.18 -3.45
CA VAL A 54 -4.65 0.93 -3.89
C VAL A 54 -5.28 0.18 -2.72
N ALA A 55 -4.65 0.19 -1.55
CA ALA A 55 -5.23 -0.38 -0.33
C ALA A 55 -6.48 0.39 0.11
N ALA A 56 -6.43 1.72 0.09
CA ALA A 56 -7.56 2.57 0.49
C ALA A 56 -8.75 2.38 -0.46
N LYS A 57 -8.53 2.25 -1.76
CA LYS A 57 -9.60 1.92 -2.73
C LYS A 57 -10.22 0.54 -2.52
N TYR A 58 -9.49 -0.38 -1.89
CA TYR A 58 -9.95 -1.74 -1.65
C TYR A 58 -10.72 -1.88 -0.33
N GLU A 59 -10.25 -1.20 0.72
CA GLU A 59 -10.76 -1.36 2.08
C GLU A 59 -11.72 -0.24 2.51
N GLU A 60 -11.47 1.01 2.08
CA GLU A 60 -12.25 2.17 2.54
C GLU A 60 -13.53 2.36 1.72
N ILE A 61 -14.60 2.81 2.38
CA ILE A 61 -15.88 3.14 1.73
C ILE A 61 -15.75 4.45 0.92
N GLU A 62 -15.04 5.42 1.47
CA GLU A 62 -14.76 6.72 0.84
C GLU A 62 -13.24 6.87 0.70
N SER A 63 -12.73 6.66 -0.51
CA SER A 63 -11.30 6.68 -0.79
C SER A 63 -10.89 8.00 -1.45
N ALA A 64 -9.74 8.54 -1.04
CA ALA A 64 -9.18 9.75 -1.64
C ALA A 64 -8.90 9.56 -3.15
N GLU A 65 -9.45 10.43 -3.99
CA GLU A 65 -9.20 10.42 -5.44
C GLU A 65 -7.81 11.02 -5.79
N MET A 66 -6.73 10.29 -5.50
CA MET A 66 -5.39 10.69 -5.95
C MET A 66 -5.08 10.14 -7.34
N LYS A 67 -4.56 10.99 -8.24
CA LYS A 67 -4.24 10.63 -9.63
C LYS A 67 -2.81 10.09 -9.77
N VAL A 68 -2.57 8.84 -9.37
CA VAL A 68 -1.26 8.15 -9.55
C VAL A 68 -1.35 7.00 -10.57
N VAL A 69 -1.89 7.31 -11.75
CA VAL A 69 -2.38 6.31 -12.73
C VAL A 69 -1.29 5.37 -13.27
N LYS A 70 -0.06 5.86 -13.50
CA LYS A 70 1.00 5.05 -14.12
C LYS A 70 1.55 3.99 -13.15
N MET A 71 1.90 4.40 -11.93
CA MET A 71 2.45 3.50 -10.93
C MET A 71 1.39 2.52 -10.41
N GLU A 72 0.12 2.95 -10.34
CA GLU A 72 -1.02 2.11 -9.97
C GLU A 72 -1.15 0.90 -10.91
N ALA A 73 -1.10 1.15 -12.23
CA ALA A 73 -1.16 0.08 -13.22
C ALA A 73 0.01 -0.91 -13.09
N ASP A 74 1.23 -0.41 -12.85
CA ASP A 74 2.43 -1.24 -12.70
C ASP A 74 2.38 -2.08 -11.42
N LEU A 75 1.87 -1.51 -10.32
CA LEU A 75 1.68 -2.20 -9.04
C LEU A 75 0.65 -3.32 -9.18
N LEU A 76 -0.53 -3.03 -9.75
CA LEU A 76 -1.60 -4.03 -9.93
C LEU A 76 -1.17 -5.18 -10.84
N LYS A 77 -0.45 -4.88 -11.94
CA LYS A 77 0.12 -5.90 -12.82
C LYS A 77 1.14 -6.76 -12.09
N SER A 78 2.03 -6.14 -11.31
CA SER A 78 3.05 -6.88 -10.55
C SER A 78 2.41 -7.81 -9.52
N LEU A 79 1.34 -7.36 -8.86
CA LEU A 79 0.59 -8.18 -7.91
C LEU A 79 -0.31 -9.24 -8.58
N ASN A 80 -0.34 -9.34 -9.91
CA ASN A 80 -1.30 -10.17 -10.66
C ASN A 80 -2.75 -9.96 -10.18
N PHE A 81 -3.11 -8.73 -9.81
CA PHE A 81 -4.41 -8.37 -9.23
C PHE A 81 -4.81 -9.15 -7.97
N GLN A 82 -3.87 -9.86 -7.32
CA GLN A 82 -4.08 -10.50 -6.03
C GLN A 82 -3.92 -9.47 -4.91
N ILE A 83 -4.91 -8.59 -4.80
CA ILE A 83 -4.96 -7.52 -3.80
C ILE A 83 -5.56 -8.00 -2.46
N GLY A 84 -6.42 -9.02 -2.48
CA GLY A 84 -6.95 -9.64 -1.26
C GLY A 84 -5.95 -10.59 -0.57
N GLY A 85 -6.12 -10.78 0.73
CA GLY A 85 -5.38 -11.76 1.53
C GLY A 85 -5.55 -11.53 3.03
N PRO A 86 -5.31 -12.54 3.88
CA PRO A 86 -5.39 -12.37 5.33
C PRO A 86 -4.25 -11.46 5.79
N THR A 87 -4.60 -10.37 6.47
CA THR A 87 -3.67 -9.47 7.14
C THR A 87 -3.59 -9.82 8.63
N VAL A 88 -2.68 -9.18 9.36
CA VAL A 88 -2.50 -9.43 10.81
C VAL A 88 -3.82 -9.20 11.57
N THR A 89 -4.61 -8.22 11.18
CA THR A 89 -5.91 -7.91 11.79
C THR A 89 -6.93 -9.04 11.62
N THR A 90 -6.88 -9.79 10.52
CA THR A 90 -7.73 -10.97 10.31
C THR A 90 -7.57 -12.00 11.42
N PHE A 91 -6.37 -12.12 12.00
CA PHE A 91 -6.08 -13.06 13.09
C PHE A 91 -6.27 -12.46 14.49
N LEU A 92 -6.36 -11.14 14.62
CA LEU A 92 -6.60 -10.44 15.88
C LEU A 92 -8.09 -10.25 16.20
N ARG A 93 -8.97 -10.41 15.20
CA ARG A 93 -10.43 -10.45 15.36
C ARG A 93 -10.86 -11.82 15.92
N THR A 94 -10.55 -12.09 17.19
CA THR A 94 -11.12 -13.19 17.99
C THR A 94 -12.33 -12.73 18.79
#